data_AF-A0AAP7FIW7-F1
#
_entry.id   AF-A0AAP7FIW7-F1
#
_cell.length_a   1.000
_cell.length_b   1.000
_cell.length_c   1.000
_cell.angle_alpha   90.00
_cell.angle_beta   90.00
_cell.angle_gamma   90.00
#
_symmetry.space_group_name_H-M   'P 1'
#
loop_
_entity.id
_entity.type
_entity.pdbx_description
1 polymer ?
#
loop_
_entity_poly.entity_id
_entity_poly.type
_entity_poly.pdbx_seq_one_letter_code
_entity_poly.pdbx_strand_id
1 'polypeptide(L)'
;MSANTGREEVTVDELDPVSKVKMLPERYFTFIENRLEGGQHVGSLLTADNLKVIKRYANTVNQLPHTRAEIEREVDYAALGLDASMVHDLYTALHRHVYEWDILERSIKQLGPEVELFAESLVQRGGSLLAHLESSDVFMAIKQRQAEQGDDVYTSELSEEDQAQIASVLTLGINELVREIEGTRRRIDEVDARANWFNSEIKRELKPRMTRLLKHFDEKISHQDILMKRRQLDQWDEQIDQLKSEYDANVGYAFTGILLGPIGLVITGGVFGDKAEKIRARKNALIEGREELADALGRMAPALNDFERISTLVRDLQFRCKDLSAATRRLADVWLFLASYANNSVNEAKELSTLTQLESFVHDFSEVIKPWSKIGNICHTLSELFNELIEEYEDV
;
A
#
# COMPACT_ATOMS: atom_id res chain seq x y z
N MET A 1 -38.99 24.90 -34.45
CA MET A 1 -38.64 25.41 -33.11
C MET A 1 -38.75 24.23 -32.16
N SER A 2 -37.64 23.52 -31.96
CA SER A 2 -37.58 22.37 -31.05
C SER A 2 -37.00 22.87 -29.74
N ALA A 3 -37.78 22.75 -28.66
CA ALA A 3 -37.35 23.07 -27.32
C ALA A 3 -36.33 22.03 -26.86
N ASN A 4 -35.10 22.47 -26.70
CA ASN A 4 -34.03 21.74 -26.04
C ASN A 4 -34.14 22.05 -24.54
N THR A 5 -34.76 21.17 -23.76
CA THR A 5 -34.75 21.27 -22.30
C THR A 5 -33.44 20.70 -21.78
N GLY A 6 -32.41 21.55 -21.73
CA GLY A 6 -31.20 21.28 -20.96
C GLY A 6 -31.56 21.23 -19.47
N ARG A 7 -31.38 20.08 -18.84
CA ARG A 7 -31.27 20.01 -17.38
C ARG A 7 -29.98 20.73 -16.99
N GLU A 8 -30.08 21.82 -16.25
CA GLU A 8 -28.93 22.45 -15.59
C GLU A 8 -28.35 21.43 -14.60
N GLU A 9 -27.10 20.97 -14.84
CA GLU A 9 -26.35 20.22 -13.84
C GLU A 9 -26.00 21.15 -12.69
N VAL A 10 -26.71 21.01 -11.56
CA VAL A 10 -26.42 21.73 -10.31
C VAL A 10 -24.96 21.48 -9.92
N THR A 11 -24.23 22.54 -9.59
CA THR A 11 -22.81 22.42 -9.20
C THR A 11 -22.70 21.90 -7.76
N VAL A 12 -21.66 21.10 -7.45
CA VAL A 12 -21.50 20.46 -6.12
C VAL A 12 -21.47 21.49 -4.99
N ASP A 13 -21.05 22.72 -5.28
CA ASP A 13 -20.97 23.80 -4.31
C ASP A 13 -22.34 24.31 -3.85
N GLU A 14 -23.39 24.15 -4.67
CA GLU A 14 -24.75 24.66 -4.45
C GLU A 14 -25.67 23.67 -3.71
N LEU A 15 -25.24 22.42 -3.54
CA LEU A 15 -26.03 21.38 -2.85
C LEU A 15 -26.00 21.55 -1.33
N ASP A 16 -27.04 21.12 -0.64
CA ASP A 16 -27.01 21.02 0.83
C ASP A 16 -26.05 19.88 1.28
N PRO A 17 -25.58 19.87 2.54
CA PRO A 17 -24.62 18.88 3.02
C PRO A 17 -25.07 17.42 2.85
N VAL A 18 -26.37 17.13 2.97
CA VAL A 18 -26.91 15.77 2.81
C VAL A 18 -26.89 15.38 1.33
N SER A 19 -27.31 16.29 0.45
CA SER A 19 -27.22 16.08 -1.00
C SER A 19 -25.79 15.94 -1.50
N LYS A 20 -24.82 16.67 -0.92
CA LYS A 20 -23.38 16.49 -1.25
C LYS A 20 -22.88 15.11 -0.87
N VAL A 21 -23.26 14.59 0.30
CA VAL A 21 -22.85 13.25 0.76
C VAL A 21 -23.42 12.15 -0.14
N LYS A 22 -24.62 12.33 -0.70
CA LYS A 22 -25.22 11.38 -1.66
C LYS A 22 -24.61 11.50 -3.07
N MET A 23 -24.46 12.72 -3.59
CA MET A 23 -24.02 12.95 -4.98
C MET A 23 -22.51 12.81 -5.23
N LEU A 24 -21.65 13.09 -4.24
CA LEU A 24 -20.19 13.04 -4.44
C LEU A 24 -19.68 11.61 -4.73
N PRO A 25 -20.07 10.58 -3.96
CA PRO A 25 -19.74 9.20 -4.28
C PRO A 25 -20.28 8.81 -5.65
N GLU A 26 -21.57 9.08 -5.96
CA GLU A 26 -22.17 8.76 -7.25
C GLU A 26 -21.44 9.38 -8.45
N ARG A 27 -21.03 10.65 -8.36
CA ARG A 27 -20.25 11.32 -9.42
C ARG A 27 -18.86 10.72 -9.57
N TYR A 28 -18.17 10.45 -8.46
CA TYR A 28 -16.87 9.79 -8.47
C TYR A 28 -16.97 8.39 -9.10
N PHE A 29 -18.04 7.67 -8.79
CA PHE A 29 -18.31 6.33 -9.28
C PHE A 29 -18.66 6.30 -10.75
N THR A 30 -19.54 7.20 -11.19
CA THR A 30 -19.85 7.40 -12.61
C THR A 30 -18.60 7.75 -13.40
N PHE A 31 -17.72 8.58 -12.85
CA PHE A 31 -16.44 8.91 -13.47
C PHE A 31 -15.51 7.69 -13.62
N ILE A 32 -15.46 6.82 -12.61
CA ILE A 32 -14.65 5.60 -12.66
C ILE A 32 -15.26 4.58 -13.65
N GLU A 33 -16.57 4.37 -13.62
CA GLU A 33 -17.29 3.46 -14.53
C GLU A 33 -17.15 3.90 -15.99
N ASN A 34 -17.21 5.20 -16.28
CA ASN A 34 -17.00 5.74 -17.62
C ASN A 34 -15.57 5.53 -18.16
N ARG A 35 -14.60 5.21 -17.28
CA ARG A 35 -13.21 4.90 -17.66
C ARG A 35 -12.95 3.41 -17.78
N LEU A 36 -13.90 2.57 -17.38
CA LEU A 36 -13.86 1.14 -17.62
C LEU A 36 -14.33 0.90 -19.07
N GLU A 37 -13.51 0.22 -19.87
CA GLU A 37 -13.84 -0.04 -21.27
C GLU A 37 -14.91 -1.14 -21.40
N GLY A 38 -15.84 -0.99 -22.36
CA GLY A 38 -16.66 -2.12 -22.83
C GLY A 38 -17.73 -2.67 -21.86
N GLY A 39 -18.30 -1.87 -20.96
CA GLY A 39 -19.37 -2.33 -20.06
C GLY A 39 -18.90 -3.08 -18.81
N GLN A 40 -17.61 -2.98 -18.50
CA GLN A 40 -17.00 -3.50 -17.28
C GLN A 40 -17.56 -2.79 -16.03
N HIS A 41 -17.83 -3.57 -14.98
CA HIS A 41 -18.26 -3.05 -13.68
C HIS A 41 -17.09 -2.83 -12.71
N VAL A 42 -17.29 -2.01 -11.68
CA VAL A 42 -16.32 -1.62 -10.64
C VAL A 42 -15.49 -2.79 -10.10
N GLY A 43 -16.05 -3.99 -9.95
CA GLY A 43 -15.31 -5.19 -9.53
C GLY A 43 -14.07 -5.51 -10.39
N SER A 44 -14.09 -5.12 -11.68
CA SER A 44 -12.97 -5.31 -12.63
C SER A 44 -11.82 -4.30 -12.46
N LEU A 45 -11.98 -3.27 -11.61
CA LEU A 45 -10.89 -2.36 -11.26
C LEU A 45 -9.71 -3.11 -10.64
N LEU A 46 -10.01 -4.14 -9.84
CA LEU A 46 -9.02 -5.05 -9.31
C LEU A 46 -8.80 -6.17 -10.33
N THR A 47 -7.54 -6.38 -10.72
CA THR A 47 -7.15 -7.43 -11.67
C THR A 47 -6.21 -8.46 -11.04
N ALA A 48 -6.03 -9.60 -11.71
CA ALA A 48 -5.09 -10.63 -11.25
C ALA A 48 -3.67 -10.08 -11.15
N ASP A 49 -3.26 -9.23 -12.09
CA ASP A 49 -1.96 -8.54 -12.04
C ASP A 49 -1.81 -7.66 -10.80
N ASN A 50 -2.88 -6.97 -10.37
CA ASN A 50 -2.84 -6.16 -9.16
C ASN A 50 -2.59 -7.04 -7.92
N LEU A 51 -3.29 -8.17 -7.81
CA LEU A 51 -3.10 -9.11 -6.72
C LEU A 51 -1.71 -9.78 -6.78
N LYS A 52 -1.20 -10.12 -7.96
CA LYS A 52 0.18 -10.61 -8.15
C LYS A 52 1.21 -9.60 -7.65
N VAL A 53 1.03 -8.32 -7.90
CA VAL A 53 1.91 -7.25 -7.38
C VAL A 53 1.92 -7.26 -5.85
N ILE A 54 0.73 -7.33 -5.22
CA ILE A 54 0.62 -7.33 -3.75
C ILE A 54 1.26 -8.60 -3.16
N LYS A 55 0.98 -9.78 -3.74
CA LYS A 55 1.57 -11.06 -3.31
C LYS A 55 3.08 -11.10 -3.45
N ARG A 56 3.62 -10.63 -4.58
CA ARG A 56 5.08 -10.54 -4.79
C ARG A 56 5.74 -9.65 -3.74
N TYR A 57 5.13 -8.50 -3.43
CA TYR A 57 5.59 -7.63 -2.36
C TYR A 57 5.57 -8.35 -0.99
N ALA A 58 4.45 -8.99 -0.63
CA ALA A 58 4.34 -9.75 0.61
C ALA A 58 5.41 -10.84 0.72
N ASN A 59 5.63 -11.60 -0.35
CA ASN A 59 6.66 -12.64 -0.42
C ASN A 59 8.07 -12.07 -0.23
N THR A 60 8.40 -10.94 -0.85
CA THR A 60 9.71 -10.29 -0.66
C THR A 60 9.90 -9.84 0.78
N VAL A 61 8.88 -9.25 1.40
CA VAL A 61 8.96 -8.78 2.79
C VAL A 61 9.04 -9.94 3.78
N ASN A 62 8.31 -11.03 3.56
CA ASN A 62 8.34 -12.22 4.42
C ASN A 62 9.73 -12.88 4.48
N GLN A 63 10.58 -12.65 3.48
CA GLN A 63 11.96 -13.14 3.46
C GLN A 63 12.94 -12.25 4.24
N LEU A 64 12.50 -11.06 4.69
CA LEU A 64 13.35 -10.13 5.43
C LEU A 64 13.56 -10.61 6.88
N PRO A 65 14.75 -10.37 7.46
CA PRO A 65 15.01 -10.51 8.88
C PRO A 65 13.94 -9.86 9.77
N HIS A 66 13.62 -10.51 10.88
CA HIS A 66 12.60 -10.04 11.82
C HIS A 66 13.23 -9.40 13.06
N THR A 67 14.44 -9.83 13.42
CA THR A 67 15.13 -9.36 14.62
C THR A 67 16.36 -8.53 14.25
N ARG A 68 16.71 -7.59 15.13
CA ARG A 68 17.95 -6.82 15.01
C ARG A 68 19.19 -7.72 14.92
N ALA A 69 19.22 -8.82 15.67
CA ALA A 69 20.34 -9.76 15.67
C ALA A 69 20.51 -10.48 14.31
N GLU A 70 19.42 -10.75 13.60
CA GLU A 70 19.50 -11.31 12.23
C GLU A 70 20.02 -10.26 11.25
N ILE A 71 19.54 -9.01 11.34
CA ILE A 71 20.00 -7.90 10.51
C ILE A 71 21.51 -7.66 10.68
N GLU A 72 21.99 -7.64 11.93
CA GLU A 72 23.42 -7.46 12.25
C GLU A 72 24.29 -8.66 11.83
N ARG A 73 23.70 -9.83 11.56
CA ARG A 73 24.42 -10.98 10.98
C ARG A 73 24.54 -10.90 9.46
N GLU A 74 23.64 -10.17 8.80
CA GLU A 74 23.66 -10.04 7.34
C GLU A 74 24.66 -8.99 6.86
N VAL A 75 24.87 -7.92 7.63
CA VAL A 75 25.83 -6.85 7.31
C VAL A 75 26.49 -6.39 8.61
N ASP A 76 27.82 -6.27 8.60
CA ASP A 76 28.55 -5.57 9.66
C ASP A 76 28.39 -4.05 9.50
N TYR A 77 27.21 -3.55 9.91
CA TYR A 77 26.90 -2.12 9.87
C TYR A 77 27.90 -1.29 10.71
N ALA A 78 28.44 -1.86 11.78
CA ALA A 78 29.42 -1.18 12.63
C ALA A 78 30.74 -0.94 11.90
N ALA A 79 31.23 -1.91 11.13
CA ALA A 79 32.40 -1.73 10.26
C ALA A 79 32.19 -0.63 9.21
N LEU A 80 30.94 -0.37 8.83
CA LEU A 80 30.56 0.68 7.88
C LEU A 80 30.20 2.02 8.54
N GLY A 81 30.21 2.11 9.87
CA GLY A 81 29.77 3.30 10.60
C GLY A 81 28.29 3.63 10.42
N LEU A 82 27.48 2.61 10.12
CA LEU A 82 26.02 2.67 9.95
C LEU A 82 25.31 2.19 11.22
N ASP A 83 24.12 2.75 11.47
CA ASP A 83 23.23 2.27 12.51
C ASP A 83 22.20 1.27 11.95
N ALA A 84 22.27 0.03 12.40
CA ALA A 84 21.33 -1.03 12.03
C ALA A 84 19.88 -0.74 12.49
N SER A 85 19.68 0.18 13.43
CA SER A 85 18.35 0.56 13.93
C SER A 85 17.42 1.04 12.82
N MET A 86 17.92 1.81 11.86
CA MET A 86 17.11 2.33 10.76
C MET A 86 16.63 1.23 9.81
N VAL A 87 17.43 0.17 9.63
CA VAL A 87 17.06 -1.01 8.84
C VAL A 87 16.01 -1.81 9.60
N HIS A 88 16.23 -2.04 10.90
CA HIS A 88 15.28 -2.75 11.75
C HIS A 88 13.91 -2.05 11.82
N ASP A 89 13.90 -0.72 11.95
CA ASP A 89 12.68 0.09 11.96
C ASP A 89 11.92 0.04 10.63
N LEU A 90 12.64 -0.07 9.50
CA LEU A 90 12.02 -0.25 8.19
C LEU A 90 11.42 -1.65 8.07
N TYR A 91 12.17 -2.69 8.42
CA TYR A 91 11.69 -4.09 8.31
C TYR A 91 10.49 -4.33 9.22
N THR A 92 10.50 -3.78 10.43
CA THR A 92 9.35 -3.84 11.34
C THR A 92 8.10 -3.20 10.72
N ALA A 93 8.26 -2.05 10.06
CA ALA A 93 7.14 -1.38 9.38
C ALA A 93 6.62 -2.17 8.17
N LEU A 94 7.52 -2.78 7.39
CA LEU A 94 7.16 -3.64 6.26
C LEU A 94 6.41 -4.90 6.72
N HIS A 95 6.92 -5.59 7.74
CA HIS A 95 6.26 -6.76 8.32
C HIS A 95 4.88 -6.44 8.88
N ARG A 96 4.73 -5.31 9.59
CA ARG A 96 3.40 -4.84 10.04
C ARG A 96 2.45 -4.62 8.86
N HIS A 97 2.95 -4.04 7.77
CA HIS A 97 2.14 -3.78 6.59
C HIS A 97 1.68 -5.08 5.93
N VAL A 98 2.57 -6.07 5.77
CA VAL A 98 2.23 -7.39 5.21
C VAL A 98 1.30 -8.19 6.14
N TYR A 99 1.48 -8.09 7.45
CA TYR A 99 0.55 -8.71 8.39
C TYR A 99 -0.89 -8.21 8.21
N GLU A 100 -1.06 -6.90 7.95
CA GLU A 100 -2.38 -6.36 7.64
C GLU A 100 -2.91 -6.86 6.30
N TRP A 101 -2.04 -7.06 5.30
CA TRP A 101 -2.45 -7.71 4.04
C TRP A 101 -3.04 -9.09 4.30
N ASP A 102 -2.41 -9.91 5.13
CA ASP A 102 -2.90 -11.26 5.44
C ASP A 102 -4.29 -11.23 6.09
N ILE A 103 -4.55 -10.24 6.95
CA ILE A 103 -5.87 -10.05 7.55
C ILE A 103 -6.88 -9.57 6.52
N LEU A 104 -6.49 -8.60 5.68
CA LEU A 104 -7.34 -8.04 4.64
C LEU A 104 -7.73 -9.11 3.61
N GLU A 105 -6.77 -9.90 3.14
CA GLU A 105 -7.00 -10.98 2.18
C GLU A 105 -8.00 -12.01 2.72
N ARG A 106 -7.81 -12.47 3.96
CA ARG A 106 -8.76 -13.41 4.59
C ARG A 106 -10.14 -12.80 4.74
N SER A 107 -10.22 -11.54 5.18
CA SER A 107 -11.48 -10.82 5.33
C SER A 107 -12.22 -10.70 3.99
N ILE A 108 -11.52 -10.40 2.90
CA ILE A 108 -12.10 -10.31 1.55
C ILE A 108 -12.61 -11.67 1.08
N LYS A 109 -11.78 -12.72 1.19
CA LYS A 109 -12.14 -14.09 0.77
C LYS A 109 -13.34 -14.64 1.53
N GLN A 110 -13.51 -14.26 2.79
CA GLN A 110 -14.66 -14.65 3.59
C GLN A 110 -15.88 -13.76 3.29
N LEU A 111 -15.72 -12.44 3.30
CA LEU A 111 -16.85 -11.51 3.22
C LEU A 111 -17.46 -11.46 1.81
N GLY A 112 -16.67 -11.64 0.75
CA GLY A 112 -17.16 -11.60 -0.64
C GLY A 112 -18.34 -12.56 -0.88
N PRO A 113 -18.15 -13.88 -0.68
CA PRO A 113 -19.23 -14.86 -0.85
C PRO A 113 -20.40 -14.64 0.11
N GLU A 114 -20.14 -14.22 1.35
CA GLU A 114 -21.20 -13.95 2.31
C GLU A 114 -22.08 -12.76 1.90
N VAL A 115 -21.49 -11.70 1.34
CA VAL A 115 -22.21 -10.53 0.83
C VAL A 115 -22.98 -10.87 -0.45
N GLU A 116 -22.41 -11.70 -1.33
CA GLU A 116 -23.07 -12.20 -2.52
C GLU A 116 -24.34 -12.98 -2.16
N LEU A 117 -24.24 -13.99 -1.30
CA LEU A 117 -25.38 -14.77 -0.82
C LEU A 117 -26.41 -13.90 -0.10
N PHE A 118 -25.95 -12.93 0.70
CA PHE A 118 -26.83 -11.98 1.36
C PHE A 118 -27.60 -11.13 0.35
N ALA A 119 -26.94 -10.61 -0.69
CA ALA A 119 -27.56 -9.80 -1.72
C ALA A 119 -28.65 -10.58 -2.49
N GLU A 120 -28.37 -11.83 -2.88
CA GLU A 120 -29.35 -12.71 -3.52
C GLU A 120 -30.57 -12.95 -2.61
N SER A 121 -30.30 -13.29 -1.35
CA SER A 121 -31.33 -13.55 -0.35
C SER A 121 -32.18 -12.30 -0.05
N LEU A 122 -31.57 -11.11 -0.02
CA LEU A 122 -32.26 -9.86 0.24
C LEU A 122 -33.28 -9.54 -0.87
N VAL A 123 -32.89 -9.71 -2.13
CA VAL A 123 -33.79 -9.50 -3.29
C VAL A 123 -34.99 -10.45 -3.21
N GLN A 124 -34.75 -11.73 -2.92
CA GLN A 124 -35.81 -12.73 -2.80
C GLN A 124 -36.76 -12.45 -1.63
N ARG A 125 -36.22 -12.11 -0.46
CA ARG A 125 -37.02 -11.82 0.74
C ARG A 125 -37.81 -10.53 0.61
N GLY A 126 -37.23 -9.51 -0.02
CA GLY A 126 -37.94 -8.27 -0.34
C GLY A 126 -39.15 -8.51 -1.23
N GLY A 127 -38.98 -9.27 -2.32
CA GLY A 127 -40.11 -9.66 -3.17
C GLY A 127 -41.16 -10.49 -2.43
N SER A 128 -40.72 -11.41 -1.57
CA SER A 128 -41.63 -12.25 -0.76
C SER A 128 -42.41 -11.43 0.28
N LEU A 129 -41.81 -10.38 0.85
CA LEU A 129 -42.48 -9.48 1.80
C LEU A 129 -43.62 -8.72 1.13
N LEU A 130 -43.39 -8.19 -0.08
CA LEU A 130 -44.43 -7.52 -0.86
C LEU A 130 -45.54 -8.48 -1.25
N ALA A 131 -45.21 -9.69 -1.71
CA ALA A 131 -46.21 -10.72 -2.02
C ALA A 131 -47.02 -11.15 -0.79
N HIS A 132 -46.39 -11.20 0.39
CA HIS A 132 -47.09 -11.50 1.65
C HIS A 132 -48.06 -10.40 2.04
N LEU A 133 -47.68 -9.12 1.87
CA LEU A 133 -48.59 -8.00 2.04
C LEU A 133 -49.80 -8.13 1.10
N GLU A 134 -49.55 -8.34 -0.19
CA GLU A 134 -50.61 -8.41 -1.22
C GLU A 134 -51.58 -9.59 -1.03
N SER A 135 -51.15 -10.64 -0.33
CA SER A 135 -51.98 -11.80 0.01
C SER A 135 -52.63 -11.73 1.40
N SER A 136 -52.35 -10.68 2.19
CA SER A 136 -52.92 -10.52 3.53
C SER A 136 -54.40 -10.14 3.49
N ASP A 137 -55.17 -10.63 4.47
CA ASP A 137 -56.59 -10.29 4.61
C ASP A 137 -56.80 -8.77 4.76
N VAL A 138 -55.88 -8.10 5.45
CA VAL A 138 -55.85 -6.64 5.63
C VAL A 138 -55.78 -5.94 4.27
N PHE A 139 -54.79 -6.29 3.45
CA PHE A 139 -54.61 -5.67 2.14
C PHE A 139 -55.80 -5.91 1.22
N MET A 140 -56.33 -7.14 1.20
CA MET A 140 -57.49 -7.49 0.38
C MET A 140 -58.75 -6.74 0.83
N ALA A 141 -58.95 -6.53 2.12
CA ALA A 141 -60.05 -5.74 2.66
C ALA A 141 -59.95 -4.26 2.28
N ILE A 142 -58.74 -3.67 2.38
CA ILE A 142 -58.49 -2.27 1.97
C ILE A 142 -58.71 -2.12 0.46
N LYS A 143 -58.15 -3.04 -0.34
CA LYS A 143 -58.30 -3.05 -1.79
C LYS A 143 -59.76 -3.12 -2.23
N GLN A 144 -60.55 -3.99 -1.59
CA GLN A 144 -61.98 -4.11 -1.87
C GLN A 144 -62.73 -2.81 -1.53
N ARG A 145 -62.45 -2.22 -0.35
CA ARG A 145 -63.09 -0.98 0.10
C ARG A 145 -62.80 0.19 -0.83
N GLN A 146 -61.57 0.33 -1.31
CA GLN A 146 -61.20 1.39 -2.25
C GLN A 146 -61.79 1.14 -3.64
N ALA A 147 -61.82 -0.11 -4.12
CA ALA A 147 -62.45 -0.44 -5.40
C ALA A 147 -63.96 -0.11 -5.42
N GLU A 148 -64.66 -0.28 -4.29
CA GLU A 148 -66.07 0.13 -4.15
C GLU A 148 -66.27 1.65 -4.22
N GLN A 149 -65.23 2.43 -3.94
CA GLN A 149 -65.20 3.90 -4.03
C GLN A 149 -64.71 4.39 -5.41
N GLY A 150 -64.25 3.48 -6.27
CA GLY A 150 -63.69 3.80 -7.58
C GLY A 150 -62.20 4.15 -7.57
N ASP A 151 -61.51 3.88 -6.46
CA ASP A 151 -60.12 4.25 -6.18
C ASP A 151 -59.17 3.04 -6.26
N ASP A 152 -57.87 3.28 -6.45
CA ASP A 152 -56.82 2.24 -6.51
C ASP A 152 -55.96 2.22 -5.24
N VAL A 153 -55.81 1.03 -4.64
CA VAL A 153 -55.12 0.79 -3.35
C VAL A 153 -53.66 1.20 -3.31
N TYR A 154 -52.98 1.27 -4.44
CA TYR A 154 -51.59 1.68 -4.48
C TYR A 154 -51.44 3.20 -4.53
N THR A 155 -52.34 3.88 -5.25
CA THR A 155 -52.21 5.32 -5.55
C THR A 155 -52.97 6.23 -4.59
N SER A 156 -54.00 5.71 -3.92
CA SER A 156 -54.83 6.49 -2.99
C SER A 156 -54.16 6.67 -1.63
N GLU A 157 -54.44 7.80 -0.98
CA GLU A 157 -54.01 8.01 0.40
C GLU A 157 -54.68 7.00 1.35
N LEU A 158 -53.87 6.36 2.18
CA LEU A 158 -54.35 5.42 3.18
C LEU A 158 -54.85 6.18 4.42
N SER A 159 -55.97 5.74 4.99
CA SER A 159 -56.42 6.25 6.29
C SER A 159 -55.43 5.86 7.41
N GLU A 160 -55.38 6.61 8.52
CA GLU A 160 -54.49 6.28 9.66
C GLU A 160 -54.69 4.84 10.17
N GLU A 161 -55.92 4.32 10.13
CA GLU A 161 -56.23 2.94 10.50
C GLU A 161 -55.64 1.94 9.50
N ASP A 162 -55.83 2.17 8.20
CA ASP A 162 -55.28 1.32 7.14
C ASP A 162 -53.74 1.30 7.17
N GLN A 163 -53.13 2.46 7.40
CA GLN A 163 -51.68 2.60 7.58
C GLN A 163 -51.19 1.74 8.75
N ALA A 164 -51.85 1.81 9.91
CA ALA A 164 -51.47 1.04 11.09
C ALA A 164 -51.62 -0.47 10.86
N GLN A 165 -52.67 -0.91 10.16
CA GLN A 165 -52.90 -2.32 9.86
C GLN A 165 -51.86 -2.86 8.89
N ILE A 166 -51.57 -2.16 7.79
CA ILE A 166 -50.51 -2.55 6.83
C ILE A 166 -49.14 -2.55 7.49
N ALA A 167 -48.82 -1.51 8.28
CA ALA A 167 -47.57 -1.43 9.01
C ALA A 167 -47.39 -2.65 9.93
N SER A 168 -48.45 -3.12 10.60
CA SER A 168 -48.37 -4.29 11.49
C SER A 168 -47.97 -5.58 10.77
N VAL A 169 -48.34 -5.74 9.49
CA VAL A 169 -47.97 -6.91 8.66
C VAL A 169 -46.51 -6.82 8.22
N LEU A 170 -46.04 -5.62 7.89
CA LEU A 170 -44.71 -5.40 7.31
C LEU A 170 -43.60 -5.24 8.36
N THR A 171 -43.90 -4.69 9.53
CA THR A 171 -42.92 -4.20 10.52
C THR A 171 -41.87 -5.25 10.88
N LEU A 172 -42.29 -6.49 11.15
CA LEU A 172 -41.34 -7.54 11.55
C LEU A 172 -40.34 -7.85 10.41
N GLY A 173 -40.84 -8.06 9.20
CA GLY A 173 -40.00 -8.36 8.03
C GLY A 173 -39.07 -7.20 7.66
N ILE A 174 -39.57 -5.96 7.67
CA ILE A 174 -38.73 -4.79 7.42
C ILE A 174 -37.63 -4.68 8.49
N ASN A 175 -37.98 -4.77 9.78
CA ASN A 175 -36.99 -4.64 10.86
C ASN A 175 -35.89 -5.71 10.78
N GLU A 176 -36.23 -6.94 10.40
CA GLU A 176 -35.25 -8.00 10.17
C GLU A 176 -34.33 -7.67 8.99
N LEU A 177 -34.89 -7.26 7.85
CA LEU A 177 -34.10 -6.87 6.68
C LEU A 177 -33.16 -5.69 6.98
N VAL A 178 -33.67 -4.63 7.62
CA VAL A 178 -32.87 -3.45 7.98
C VAL A 178 -31.73 -3.84 8.91
N ARG A 179 -32.00 -4.67 9.92
CA ARG A 179 -30.97 -5.15 10.86
C ARG A 179 -29.87 -5.95 10.14
N GLU A 180 -30.23 -6.79 9.18
CA GLU A 180 -29.25 -7.55 8.40
C GLU A 180 -28.44 -6.63 7.46
N ILE A 181 -29.09 -5.70 6.76
CA ILE A 181 -28.43 -4.67 5.92
C ILE A 181 -27.40 -3.89 6.75
N GLU A 182 -27.77 -3.42 7.96
CA GLU A 182 -26.85 -2.71 8.86
C GLU A 182 -25.69 -3.60 9.35
N GLY A 183 -25.96 -4.88 9.61
CA GLY A 183 -24.96 -5.88 9.98
C GLY A 183 -23.93 -6.07 8.86
N THR A 184 -24.40 -6.32 7.64
CA THR A 184 -23.56 -6.50 6.46
C THR A 184 -22.78 -5.24 6.12
N ARG A 185 -23.41 -4.06 6.16
CA ARG A 185 -22.76 -2.75 5.96
C ARG A 185 -21.58 -2.56 6.90
N ARG A 186 -21.74 -2.83 8.20
CA ARG A 186 -20.64 -2.68 9.18
C ARG A 186 -19.43 -3.53 8.82
N ARG A 187 -19.64 -4.74 8.33
CA ARG A 187 -18.56 -5.64 7.92
C ARG A 187 -17.86 -5.14 6.64
N ILE A 188 -18.63 -4.58 5.70
CA ILE A 188 -18.09 -3.91 4.51
C ILE A 188 -17.23 -2.70 4.92
N ASP A 189 -17.73 -1.86 5.84
CA ASP A 189 -16.99 -0.70 6.37
C ASP A 189 -15.67 -1.10 7.04
N GLU A 190 -15.64 -2.22 7.77
CA GLU A 190 -14.41 -2.74 8.40
C GLU A 190 -13.35 -3.13 7.36
N VAL A 191 -13.76 -3.76 6.26
CA VAL A 191 -12.83 -4.14 5.18
C VAL A 191 -12.37 -2.90 4.39
N ASP A 192 -13.27 -1.96 4.11
CA ASP A 192 -12.92 -0.67 3.50
C ASP A 192 -11.88 0.09 4.33
N ALA A 193 -12.08 0.20 5.65
CA ALA A 193 -11.14 0.88 6.53
C ALA A 193 -9.74 0.25 6.50
N ARG A 194 -9.65 -1.08 6.46
CA ARG A 194 -8.38 -1.81 6.35
C ARG A 194 -7.73 -1.63 4.99
N ALA A 195 -8.48 -1.71 3.89
CA ALA A 195 -7.97 -1.47 2.55
C ALA A 195 -7.43 -0.04 2.38
N ASN A 196 -8.15 0.95 2.92
CA ASN A 196 -7.72 2.35 2.95
C ASN A 196 -6.46 2.54 3.79
N TRP A 197 -6.39 1.92 4.99
CA TRP A 197 -5.18 1.96 5.81
C TRP A 197 -4.00 1.36 5.04
N PHE A 198 -4.14 0.16 4.49
CA PHE A 198 -3.09 -0.57 3.79
C PHE A 198 -2.53 0.23 2.62
N ASN A 199 -3.39 0.88 1.83
CA ASN A 199 -2.98 1.77 0.75
C ASN A 199 -2.28 3.04 1.27
N SER A 200 -2.87 3.73 2.26
CA SER A 200 -2.35 5.00 2.77
C SER A 200 -0.98 4.87 3.44
N GLU A 201 -0.73 3.71 4.05
CA GLU A 201 0.47 3.41 4.83
C GLU A 201 1.73 3.40 3.96
N ILE A 202 1.61 2.99 2.70
CA ILE A 202 2.71 3.00 1.73
C ILE A 202 3.28 4.41 1.59
N LYS A 203 2.41 5.43 1.47
CA LYS A 203 2.82 6.82 1.31
C LYS A 203 3.20 7.47 2.64
N ARG A 204 2.49 7.15 3.72
CA ARG A 204 2.65 7.78 5.04
C ARG A 204 3.89 7.31 5.78
N GLU A 205 4.17 6.00 5.76
CA GLU A 205 5.22 5.38 6.57
C GLU A 205 6.33 4.76 5.70
N LEU A 206 5.98 3.87 4.78
CA LEU A 206 6.98 3.03 4.09
C LEU A 206 7.90 3.85 3.17
N LYS A 207 7.33 4.64 2.26
CA LYS A 207 8.09 5.49 1.33
C LYS A 207 9.04 6.43 2.07
N PRO A 208 8.59 7.23 3.07
CA PRO A 208 9.49 8.09 3.84
C PRO A 208 10.60 7.33 4.57
N ARG A 209 10.31 6.17 5.17
CA ARG A 209 11.33 5.35 5.86
C ARG A 209 12.41 4.87 4.89
N MET A 210 12.02 4.33 3.74
CA MET A 210 12.97 3.90 2.69
C MET A 210 13.80 5.08 2.18
N THR A 211 13.18 6.24 1.90
CA THR A 211 13.90 7.43 1.45
C THR A 211 14.92 7.91 2.50
N ARG A 212 14.55 7.94 3.78
CA ARG A 212 15.47 8.31 4.87
C ARG A 212 16.62 7.31 5.00
N LEU A 213 16.35 6.02 4.90
CA LEU A 213 17.36 4.97 4.96
C LEU A 213 18.35 5.08 3.80
N LEU A 214 17.85 5.21 2.57
CA LEU A 214 18.70 5.38 1.38
C LEU A 214 19.54 6.65 1.44
N LYS A 215 18.99 7.77 1.94
CA LYS A 215 19.77 8.99 2.15
C LYS A 215 20.87 8.78 3.18
N HIS A 216 20.58 8.09 4.28
CA HIS A 216 21.58 7.77 5.30
C HIS A 216 22.70 6.88 4.74
N PHE A 217 22.33 5.90 3.93
CA PHE A 217 23.25 5.04 3.19
C PHE A 217 24.16 5.86 2.27
N ASP A 218 23.59 6.72 1.42
CA ASP A 218 24.33 7.56 0.47
C ASP A 218 25.25 8.59 1.17
N GLU A 219 24.85 9.10 2.34
CA GLU A 219 25.66 10.04 3.15
C GLU A 219 26.86 9.36 3.84
N LYS A 220 26.72 8.09 4.23
CA LYS A 220 27.73 7.36 5.02
C LYS A 220 28.66 6.52 4.16
N ILE A 221 28.18 6.02 3.04
CA ILE A 221 28.92 5.16 2.12
C ILE A 221 28.96 5.84 0.75
N SER A 222 29.99 6.66 0.55
CA SER A 222 30.29 7.29 -0.73
C SER A 222 31.24 6.41 -1.53
N HIS A 223 30.79 5.89 -2.68
CA HIS A 223 31.66 5.19 -3.63
C HIS A 223 32.83 6.06 -4.08
N GLN A 224 32.64 7.37 -4.18
CA GLN A 224 33.70 8.31 -4.54
C GLN A 224 34.78 8.35 -3.45
N ASP A 225 34.40 8.33 -2.18
CA ASP A 225 35.35 8.35 -1.06
C ASP A 225 36.14 7.05 -1.00
N ILE A 226 35.50 5.91 -1.25
CA ILE A 226 36.18 4.60 -1.34
C ILE A 226 37.18 4.59 -2.50
N LEU A 227 36.81 5.13 -3.66
CA LEU A 227 37.71 5.25 -4.81
C LEU A 227 38.87 6.22 -4.55
N MET A 228 38.62 7.33 -3.87
CA MET A 228 39.66 8.27 -3.46
C MET A 228 40.65 7.62 -2.49
N LYS A 229 40.18 6.86 -1.51
CA LYS A 229 41.04 6.10 -0.58
C LYS A 229 41.89 5.05 -1.31
N ARG A 230 41.34 4.36 -2.31
CA ARG A 230 42.12 3.43 -3.16
C ARG A 230 43.19 4.16 -3.98
N ARG A 231 42.85 5.28 -4.61
CA ARG A 231 43.84 6.11 -5.34
C ARG A 231 44.93 6.65 -4.42
N GLN A 232 44.58 6.97 -3.17
CA GLN A 232 45.55 7.40 -2.17
C GLN A 232 46.52 6.28 -1.80
N LEU A 233 46.05 5.03 -1.69
CA LEU A 233 46.92 3.87 -1.55
C LEU A 233 47.86 3.73 -2.75
N ASP A 234 47.35 3.83 -3.98
CA ASP A 234 48.17 3.73 -5.20
C ASP A 234 49.25 4.84 -5.25
N GLN A 235 48.89 6.07 -4.86
CA GLN A 235 49.81 7.20 -4.78
C GLN A 235 50.86 7.03 -3.69
N TRP A 236 50.48 6.45 -2.54
CA TRP A 236 51.44 6.12 -1.48
C TRP A 236 52.36 4.98 -1.88
N ASP A 237 51.87 3.96 -2.59
CA ASP A 237 52.69 2.89 -3.14
C ASP A 237 53.73 3.44 -4.11
N GLU A 238 53.33 4.32 -5.03
CA GLU A 238 54.26 4.99 -5.95
C GLU A 238 55.30 5.85 -5.20
N GLN A 239 54.89 6.61 -4.18
CA GLN A 239 55.80 7.42 -3.37
C GLN A 239 56.75 6.57 -2.52
N ILE A 240 56.29 5.45 -1.98
CA ILE A 240 57.13 4.50 -1.22
C ILE A 240 58.18 3.90 -2.15
N ASP A 241 57.81 3.52 -3.38
CA ASP A 241 58.74 3.00 -4.38
C ASP A 241 59.77 4.05 -4.82
N GLN A 242 59.35 5.30 -5.02
CA GLN A 242 60.25 6.41 -5.29
C GLN A 242 61.21 6.65 -4.11
N LEU A 243 60.72 6.73 -2.87
CA LEU A 243 61.56 6.93 -1.68
C LEU A 243 62.51 5.76 -1.43
N LYS A 244 62.14 4.54 -1.81
CA LYS A 244 63.01 3.37 -1.77
C LYS A 244 64.15 3.50 -2.77
N SER A 245 63.85 3.88 -4.01
CA SER A 245 64.84 4.16 -5.05
C SER A 245 65.77 5.32 -4.66
N GLU A 246 65.23 6.41 -4.12
CA GLU A 246 66.00 7.56 -3.62
C GLU A 246 66.87 7.18 -2.42
N TYR A 247 66.36 6.37 -1.49
CA TYR A 247 67.15 5.85 -0.38
C TYR A 247 68.34 5.02 -0.88
N ASP A 248 68.10 4.08 -1.79
CA ASP A 248 69.15 3.22 -2.35
C ASP A 248 70.20 4.03 -3.13
N ALA A 249 69.78 5.05 -3.87
CA ALA A 249 70.68 6.00 -4.53
C ALA A 249 71.47 6.85 -3.52
N ASN A 250 70.85 7.40 -2.47
CA ASN A 250 71.52 8.22 -1.46
C ASN A 250 72.46 7.40 -0.56
N VAL A 251 72.14 6.13 -0.27
CA VAL A 251 73.06 5.19 0.38
C VAL A 251 74.23 4.90 -0.56
N GLY A 252 73.98 4.66 -1.86
CA GLY A 252 75.03 4.54 -2.87
C GLY A 252 75.93 5.78 -2.96
N TYR A 253 75.36 6.99 -2.90
CA TYR A 253 76.10 8.26 -2.87
C TYR A 253 76.86 8.47 -1.55
N ALA A 254 76.34 8.02 -0.41
CA ALA A 254 77.04 8.07 0.87
C ALA A 254 78.36 7.28 0.83
N PHE A 255 78.44 6.24 -0.01
CA PHE A 255 79.65 5.45 -0.26
C PHE A 255 80.63 6.05 -1.29
N THR A 256 80.26 7.09 -2.05
CA THR A 256 81.18 7.74 -3.02
C THR A 256 82.32 8.51 -2.35
N GLY A 257 82.20 8.86 -1.06
CA GLY A 257 83.25 9.49 -0.26
C GLY A 257 84.49 8.61 -0.01
N ILE A 258 84.40 7.29 -0.25
CA ILE A 258 85.55 6.36 -0.17
C ILE A 258 86.68 6.76 -1.13
N LEU A 259 86.33 7.35 -2.28
CA LEU A 259 87.31 7.77 -3.30
C LEU A 259 88.16 8.99 -2.86
N LEU A 260 87.76 9.70 -1.79
CA LEU A 260 88.35 10.95 -1.32
C LEU A 260 89.03 10.81 0.07
N GLY A 261 89.18 9.59 0.58
CA GLY A 261 89.79 9.32 1.89
C GLY A 261 88.87 9.57 3.10
N PRO A 262 89.36 9.42 4.34
CA PRO A 262 88.54 9.37 5.56
C PRO A 262 87.75 10.66 5.86
N ILE A 263 88.21 11.82 5.38
CA ILE A 263 87.50 13.12 5.52
C ILE A 263 86.34 13.22 4.52
N GLY A 264 86.51 12.70 3.30
CA GLY A 264 85.45 12.62 2.29
C GLY A 264 84.28 11.75 2.75
N LEU A 265 84.57 10.67 3.47
CA LEU A 265 83.61 9.73 4.05
C LEU A 265 82.73 10.36 5.16
N VAL A 266 83.28 11.29 5.96
CA VAL A 266 82.53 12.01 7.00
C VAL A 266 81.61 13.07 6.42
N ILE A 267 82.04 13.78 5.36
CA ILE A 267 81.24 14.83 4.71
C ILE A 267 80.11 14.22 3.87
N THR A 268 80.39 13.18 3.08
CA THR A 268 79.34 12.47 2.32
C THR A 268 78.46 11.63 3.25
N GLY A 269 79.03 11.00 4.28
CA GLY A 269 78.28 10.25 5.29
C GLY A 269 77.37 11.12 6.16
N GLY A 270 77.76 12.36 6.48
CA GLY A 270 76.93 13.29 7.26
C GLY A 270 75.77 13.89 6.47
N VAL A 271 76.02 14.37 5.24
CA VAL A 271 74.99 15.01 4.41
C VAL A 271 74.06 13.99 3.74
N PHE A 272 74.60 12.90 3.19
CA PHE A 272 73.78 11.86 2.57
C PHE A 272 73.22 10.88 3.60
N GLY A 273 73.85 10.71 4.77
CA GLY A 273 73.30 9.96 5.90
C GLY A 273 72.11 10.67 6.56
N ASP A 274 72.18 11.97 6.84
CA ASP A 274 71.03 12.75 7.34
C ASP A 274 69.88 12.79 6.31
N LYS A 275 70.20 12.91 5.01
CA LYS A 275 69.20 12.78 3.94
C LYS A 275 68.60 11.37 3.86
N ALA A 276 69.41 10.32 3.92
CA ALA A 276 68.93 8.94 3.90
C ALA A 276 68.05 8.63 5.11
N GLU A 277 68.39 9.15 6.29
CA GLU A 277 67.58 8.96 7.50
C GLU A 277 66.26 9.75 7.43
N LYS A 278 66.26 10.96 6.87
CA LYS A 278 65.02 11.71 6.57
C LYS A 278 64.13 11.00 5.55
N ILE A 279 64.73 10.43 4.49
CA ILE A 279 64.02 9.62 3.50
C ILE A 279 63.45 8.36 4.16
N ARG A 280 64.21 7.69 5.02
CA ARG A 280 63.76 6.51 5.78
C ARG A 280 62.60 6.84 6.72
N ALA A 281 62.69 7.92 7.48
CA ALA A 281 61.63 8.36 8.38
C ALA A 281 60.34 8.70 7.60
N ARG A 282 60.46 9.41 6.47
CA ARG A 282 59.32 9.73 5.59
C ARG A 282 58.70 8.47 4.97
N LYS A 283 59.53 7.55 4.50
CA LYS A 283 59.08 6.25 3.95
C LYS A 283 58.33 5.44 4.99
N ASN A 284 58.87 5.33 6.21
CA ASN A 284 58.24 4.57 7.30
C ASN A 284 56.90 5.18 7.71
N ALA A 285 56.78 6.51 7.78
CA ALA A 285 55.51 7.19 8.06
C ALA A 285 54.47 6.95 6.96
N LEU A 286 54.88 6.89 5.69
CA LEU A 286 53.98 6.54 4.58
C LEU A 286 53.56 5.07 4.61
N ILE A 287 54.46 4.15 4.96
CA ILE A 287 54.14 2.72 5.13
C ILE A 287 53.12 2.54 6.26
N GLU A 288 53.32 3.18 7.41
CA GLU A 288 52.40 3.11 8.55
C GLU A 288 51.01 3.65 8.18
N GLY A 289 50.94 4.82 7.54
CA GLY A 289 49.66 5.38 7.08
C GLY A 289 48.99 4.52 5.99
N ARG A 290 49.77 3.89 5.12
CA ARG A 290 49.28 2.96 4.09
C ARG A 290 48.74 1.67 4.70
N GLU A 291 49.43 1.08 5.67
CA GLU A 291 48.99 -0.10 6.41
C GLU A 291 47.68 0.19 7.17
N GLU A 292 47.60 1.32 7.88
CA GLU A 292 46.39 1.73 8.60
C GLU A 292 45.18 1.90 7.64
N LEU A 293 45.39 2.57 6.50
CA LEU A 293 44.33 2.78 5.50
C LEU A 293 43.94 1.47 4.79
N ALA A 294 44.91 0.60 4.49
CA ALA A 294 44.67 -0.71 3.88
C ALA A 294 43.89 -1.63 4.83
N ASP A 295 44.24 -1.64 6.12
CA ASP A 295 43.54 -2.42 7.15
C ASP A 295 42.13 -1.88 7.40
N ALA A 296 41.93 -0.57 7.33
CA ALA A 296 40.60 0.04 7.39
C ALA A 296 39.73 -0.41 6.19
N LEU A 297 40.27 -0.34 4.97
CA LEU A 297 39.56 -0.80 3.77
C LEU A 297 39.33 -2.33 3.76
N GLY A 298 40.29 -3.10 4.24
CA GLY A 298 40.19 -4.56 4.34
C GLY A 298 39.09 -5.01 5.30
N ARG A 299 38.93 -4.31 6.43
CA ARG A 299 37.84 -4.55 7.40
C ARG A 299 36.46 -4.21 6.83
N MET A 300 36.36 -3.19 5.97
CA MET A 300 35.08 -2.77 5.38
C MET A 300 34.67 -3.60 4.16
N ALA A 301 35.61 -4.23 3.45
CA ALA A 301 35.36 -4.84 2.15
C ALA A 301 34.27 -5.93 2.13
N PRO A 302 34.20 -6.88 3.09
CA PRO A 302 33.11 -7.86 3.15
C PRO A 302 31.76 -7.18 3.39
N ALA A 303 31.71 -6.25 4.36
CA ALA A 303 30.50 -5.53 4.73
C ALA A 303 29.94 -4.67 3.58
N LEU A 304 30.80 -4.10 2.73
CA LEU A 304 30.38 -3.32 1.56
C LEU A 304 29.57 -4.16 0.55
N ASN A 305 29.94 -5.41 0.30
CA ASN A 305 29.21 -6.26 -0.64
C ASN A 305 27.81 -6.62 -0.12
N ASP A 306 27.73 -7.01 1.16
CA ASP A 306 26.44 -7.30 1.79
C ASP A 306 25.57 -6.05 1.89
N PHE A 307 26.18 -4.89 2.16
CA PHE A 307 25.52 -3.60 2.15
C PHE A 307 24.93 -3.25 0.77
N GLU A 308 25.66 -3.44 -0.34
CA GLU A 308 25.16 -3.17 -1.69
C GLU A 308 23.91 -4.00 -2.00
N ARG A 309 23.89 -5.26 -1.57
CA ARG A 309 22.71 -6.13 -1.68
C ARG A 309 21.51 -5.54 -0.94
N ILE A 310 21.69 -5.09 0.31
CA ILE A 310 20.62 -4.47 1.11
C ILE A 310 20.17 -3.13 0.51
N SER A 311 21.10 -2.27 0.10
CA SER A 311 20.82 -1.00 -0.57
C SER A 311 19.99 -1.22 -1.84
N THR A 312 20.37 -2.21 -2.65
CA THR A 312 19.64 -2.60 -3.87
C THR A 312 18.24 -3.10 -3.53
N LEU A 313 18.11 -3.96 -2.52
CA LEU A 313 16.82 -4.47 -2.06
C LEU A 313 15.89 -3.33 -1.60
N VAL A 314 16.40 -2.34 -0.85
CA VAL A 314 15.59 -1.19 -0.40
C VAL A 314 15.19 -0.30 -1.58
N ARG A 315 16.06 -0.09 -2.57
CA ARG A 315 15.72 0.64 -3.81
C ARG A 315 14.67 -0.10 -4.64
N ASP A 316 14.78 -1.41 -4.76
CA ASP A 316 13.79 -2.26 -5.43
C ASP A 316 12.43 -2.21 -4.72
N LEU A 317 12.39 -2.33 -3.39
CA LEU A 317 11.17 -2.16 -2.60
C LEU A 317 10.56 -0.76 -2.77
N GLN A 318 11.38 0.29 -2.80
CA GLN A 318 10.92 1.66 -3.04
C GLN A 318 10.28 1.81 -4.42
N PHE A 319 10.88 1.21 -5.46
CA PHE A 319 10.33 1.17 -6.80
C PHE A 319 9.01 0.39 -6.85
N ARG A 320 8.98 -0.82 -6.29
CA ARG A 320 7.77 -1.66 -6.20
C ARG A 320 6.63 -0.99 -5.46
N CYS A 321 6.91 -0.12 -4.48
CA CYS A 321 5.88 0.65 -3.78
C CYS A 321 5.09 1.61 -4.69
N LYS A 322 5.56 1.89 -5.91
CA LYS A 322 4.77 2.62 -6.91
C LYS A 322 3.63 1.75 -7.44
N ASP A 323 3.96 0.56 -7.95
CA ASP A 323 2.98 -0.36 -8.53
C ASP A 323 2.08 -0.95 -7.45
N LEU A 324 2.65 -1.25 -6.27
CA LEU A 324 1.89 -1.65 -5.08
C LEU A 324 0.85 -0.58 -4.74
N SER A 325 1.23 0.69 -4.67
CA SER A 325 0.30 1.77 -4.34
C SER A 325 -0.83 1.89 -5.35
N ALA A 326 -0.59 1.61 -6.63
CA ALA A 326 -1.65 1.60 -7.64
C ALA A 326 -2.58 0.39 -7.47
N ALA A 327 -2.03 -0.80 -7.23
CA ALA A 327 -2.80 -2.02 -6.99
C ALA A 327 -3.66 -1.91 -5.72
N THR A 328 -3.09 -1.43 -4.61
CA THR A 328 -3.81 -1.26 -3.34
C THR A 328 -4.84 -0.14 -3.41
N ARG A 329 -4.61 0.88 -4.24
CA ARG A 329 -5.59 1.94 -4.48
C ARG A 329 -6.83 1.39 -5.17
N ARG A 330 -6.66 0.56 -6.20
CA ARG A 330 -7.78 -0.10 -6.90
C ARG A 330 -8.60 -0.96 -5.96
N LEU A 331 -7.94 -1.75 -5.10
CA LEU A 331 -8.62 -2.53 -4.06
C LEU A 331 -9.43 -1.62 -3.11
N ALA A 332 -8.82 -0.54 -2.60
CA ALA A 332 -9.49 0.40 -1.72
C ALA A 332 -10.68 1.09 -2.41
N ASP A 333 -10.55 1.43 -3.69
CA ASP A 333 -11.65 2.01 -4.47
C ASP A 333 -12.83 1.04 -4.52
N VAL A 334 -12.62 -0.25 -4.89
CA VAL A 334 -13.72 -1.24 -4.92
C VAL A 334 -14.46 -1.34 -3.59
N TRP A 335 -13.75 -1.36 -2.47
CA TRP A 335 -14.39 -1.43 -1.15
C TRP A 335 -15.10 -0.14 -0.74
N LEU A 336 -14.58 1.02 -1.12
CA LEU A 336 -15.25 2.31 -0.95
C LEU A 336 -16.59 2.35 -1.71
N PHE A 337 -16.61 1.79 -2.92
CA PHE A 337 -17.83 1.62 -3.70
C PHE A 337 -18.86 0.75 -2.98
N LEU A 338 -18.45 -0.43 -2.51
CA LEU A 338 -19.33 -1.35 -1.76
C LEU A 338 -19.88 -0.68 -0.50
N ALA A 339 -19.03 -0.01 0.27
CA ALA A 339 -19.40 0.71 1.49
C ALA A 339 -20.42 1.81 1.19
N SER A 340 -20.22 2.59 0.13
CA SER A 340 -21.14 3.65 -0.26
C SER A 340 -22.50 3.12 -0.69
N TYR A 341 -22.57 2.05 -1.47
CA TYR A 341 -23.86 1.46 -1.86
C TYR A 341 -24.61 0.88 -0.66
N ALA A 342 -23.90 0.18 0.23
CA ALA A 342 -24.49 -0.36 1.45
C ALA A 342 -24.99 0.76 2.38
N ASN A 343 -24.24 1.86 2.49
CA ASN A 343 -24.64 3.03 3.29
C ASN A 343 -25.85 3.75 2.70
N ASN A 344 -25.94 3.87 1.37
CA ASN A 344 -27.13 4.42 0.71
C ASN A 344 -28.35 3.54 1.01
N SER A 345 -28.24 2.22 0.87
CA SER A 345 -29.34 1.29 1.20
C SER A 345 -29.81 1.42 2.66
N VAL A 346 -28.88 1.55 3.63
CA VAL A 346 -29.24 1.79 5.04
C VAL A 346 -29.94 3.12 5.25
N ASN A 347 -29.57 4.17 4.51
CA ASN A 347 -30.23 5.47 4.63
C ASN A 347 -31.64 5.42 4.06
N GLU A 348 -31.84 4.84 2.87
CA GLU A 348 -33.18 4.64 2.31
C GLU A 348 -34.04 3.77 3.25
N ALA A 349 -33.45 2.77 3.90
CA ALA A 349 -34.14 1.91 4.85
C ALA A 349 -34.68 2.64 6.08
N LYS A 350 -34.03 3.73 6.50
CA LYS A 350 -34.48 4.55 7.64
C LYS A 350 -35.69 5.42 7.29
N GLU A 351 -35.85 5.76 6.02
CA GLU A 351 -36.95 6.59 5.52
C GLU A 351 -38.25 5.79 5.29
N LEU A 352 -38.21 4.45 5.38
CA LEU A 352 -39.38 3.55 5.29
C LEU A 352 -40.44 3.77 6.39
N SER A 353 -40.27 4.75 7.28
CA SER A 353 -41.20 5.07 8.36
C SER A 353 -42.50 5.73 7.91
N THR A 354 -42.60 6.19 6.66
CA THR A 354 -43.72 7.02 6.19
C THR A 354 -44.58 6.26 5.18
N LEU A 355 -45.57 5.50 5.66
CA LEU A 355 -46.52 4.75 4.82
C LEU A 355 -47.78 5.59 4.57
N THR A 356 -47.70 6.64 3.75
CA THR A 356 -48.88 7.45 3.38
C THR A 356 -49.60 6.90 2.14
N GLN A 357 -48.83 6.38 1.19
CA GLN A 357 -49.29 5.75 -0.05
C GLN A 357 -48.50 4.46 -0.28
N LEU A 358 -49.19 3.41 -0.74
CA LEU A 358 -48.55 2.11 -0.94
C LEU A 358 -47.56 2.12 -2.11
N GLU A 359 -47.87 2.86 -3.18
CA GLU A 359 -46.98 3.04 -4.31
C GLU A 359 -45.64 3.66 -3.88
N SER A 360 -45.68 4.73 -3.07
CA SER A 360 -44.48 5.37 -2.52
C SER A 360 -43.67 4.39 -1.66
N PHE A 361 -44.34 3.65 -0.77
CA PHE A 361 -43.65 2.64 0.03
C PHE A 361 -42.99 1.54 -0.81
N VAL A 362 -43.69 1.02 -1.84
CA VAL A 362 -43.13 0.01 -2.74
C VAL A 362 -41.93 0.56 -3.50
N HIS A 363 -42.00 1.82 -3.93
CA HIS A 363 -40.89 2.52 -4.58
C HIS A 363 -39.68 2.62 -3.65
N ASP A 364 -39.87 3.18 -2.46
CA ASP A 364 -38.81 3.40 -1.46
C ASP A 364 -38.18 2.07 -1.03
N PHE A 365 -39.00 1.05 -0.80
CA PHE A 365 -38.52 -0.29 -0.47
C PHE A 365 -37.70 -0.92 -1.61
N SER A 366 -38.07 -0.65 -2.86
CA SER A 366 -37.28 -1.05 -4.02
C SER A 366 -35.91 -0.34 -4.04
N GLU A 367 -35.84 0.95 -3.69
CA GLU A 367 -34.58 1.70 -3.61
C GLU A 367 -33.65 1.18 -2.51
N VAL A 368 -34.19 0.58 -1.43
CA VAL A 368 -33.39 -0.14 -0.42
C VAL A 368 -32.72 -1.38 -1.01
N ILE A 369 -33.42 -2.14 -1.84
CA ILE A 369 -32.99 -3.47 -2.31
C ILE A 369 -32.09 -3.37 -3.56
N LYS A 370 -32.41 -2.48 -4.51
CA LYS A 370 -31.73 -2.35 -5.81
C LYS A 370 -30.18 -2.31 -5.71
N PRO A 371 -29.56 -1.55 -4.78
CA PRO A 371 -28.11 -1.50 -4.65
C PRO A 371 -27.46 -2.87 -4.41
N TRP A 372 -28.16 -3.79 -3.74
CA TRP A 372 -27.60 -5.08 -3.35
C TRP A 372 -27.32 -6.01 -4.51
N SER A 373 -28.09 -5.94 -5.61
CA SER A 373 -27.76 -6.68 -6.82
C SER A 373 -26.38 -6.26 -7.37
N LYS A 374 -26.07 -4.96 -7.35
CA LYS A 374 -24.76 -4.46 -7.79
C LYS A 374 -23.64 -4.84 -6.82
N ILE A 375 -23.89 -4.74 -5.51
CA ILE A 375 -22.95 -5.17 -4.47
C ILE A 375 -22.62 -6.66 -4.64
N GLY A 376 -23.64 -7.51 -4.82
CA GLY A 376 -23.49 -8.95 -5.02
C GLY A 376 -22.63 -9.28 -6.24
N ASN A 377 -22.92 -8.68 -7.39
CA ASN A 377 -22.12 -8.89 -8.62
C ASN A 377 -20.65 -8.48 -8.47
N ILE A 378 -20.37 -7.37 -7.77
CA ILE A 378 -19.00 -6.94 -7.48
C ILE A 378 -18.30 -7.96 -6.57
N CYS A 379 -19.00 -8.45 -5.54
CA CYS A 379 -18.45 -9.45 -4.62
C CYS A 379 -18.22 -10.81 -5.28
N HIS A 380 -19.09 -11.20 -6.22
CA HIS A 380 -18.90 -12.37 -7.07
C HIS A 380 -17.62 -12.25 -7.90
N THR A 381 -17.46 -11.13 -8.61
CA THR A 381 -16.26 -10.84 -9.43
C THR A 381 -14.98 -10.88 -8.59
N LEU A 382 -15.02 -10.30 -7.38
CA LEU A 382 -13.89 -10.36 -6.45
C LEU A 382 -13.59 -11.80 -6.03
N SER A 383 -14.61 -12.59 -5.71
CA SER A 383 -14.44 -13.97 -5.27
C SER A 383 -13.83 -14.84 -6.36
N GLU A 384 -14.32 -14.73 -7.61
CA GLU A 384 -13.72 -15.38 -8.78
C GLU A 384 -12.24 -15.01 -8.92
N LEU A 385 -11.94 -13.72 -8.90
CA LEU A 385 -10.58 -13.21 -9.04
C LEU A 385 -9.62 -13.74 -7.96
N PHE A 386 -10.06 -13.83 -6.70
CA PHE A 386 -9.23 -14.35 -5.62
C PHE A 386 -9.08 -15.89 -5.65
N ASN A 387 -10.03 -16.61 -6.27
CA ASN A 387 -9.98 -18.06 -6.45
C ASN A 387 -9.07 -18.46 -7.62
N GLU A 388 -9.15 -17.79 -8.77
CA GLU A 388 -8.26 -18.00 -9.93
C GLU A 388 -6.78 -17.89 -9.55
N LEU A 389 -6.47 -16.99 -8.61
CA LEU A 389 -5.12 -16.78 -8.08
C LEU A 389 -4.64 -17.87 -7.13
N ILE A 390 -5.52 -18.68 -6.55
CA ILE A 390 -5.13 -19.85 -5.74
C ILE A 390 -4.69 -20.96 -6.67
N GLU A 391 -5.45 -21.23 -7.74
CA GLU A 391 -5.15 -22.26 -8.73
C GLU A 391 -3.78 -22.02 -9.40
N GLU A 392 -3.47 -20.77 -9.77
CA GLU A 392 -2.18 -20.41 -10.40
C GLU A 392 -0.96 -20.55 -9.47
N TYR A 393 -1.14 -20.56 -8.15
CA TYR A 393 -0.05 -20.74 -7.17
C TYR A 393 0.07 -22.19 -6.65
N GLU A 394 -0.94 -23.04 -6.85
CA GLU A 394 -0.86 -24.49 -6.56
C GLU A 394 -0.27 -25.29 -7.74
N ASP A 395 -0.32 -24.75 -8.96
CA ASP A 395 0.25 -25.34 -10.18
C ASP A 395 1.74 -25.00 -10.44
N VAL A 396 2.42 -24.33 -9.49
CA VAL A 396 3.87 -24.03 -9.50
C VAL A 396 4.54 -24.65 -8.28
#